data_AF-A0A2V6ZBI5-F1
#
_entry.id   AF-A0A2V6ZBI5-F1
#
_cell.length_a   1.000
_cell.length_b   1.000
_cell.length_c   1.000
_cell.angle_alpha   90.00
_cell.angle_beta   90.00
_cell.angle_gamma   90.00
#
_symmetry.space_group_name_H-M   'P 1'
#
loop_
_entity.id
_entity.type
_entity.pdbx_description
1 polymer ?
#
loop_
_entity_poly.entity_id
_entity_poly.type
_entity_poly.pdbx_seq_one_letter_code
_entity_poly.pdbx_strand_id
1 'polypeptide(L)'
;MRAAAALARLGSRGAHPMKVLMVETGGWGGIAHYTWNLCAALAGGGVEVSLLTNREWELAHLSSAFQVDRCFSAGAGYLGNVKALRERVARVRPGVVHVQSVISTRFDALLWPLIRRRARVVMTLHNVRTHERIRWDDWTLWRCYAAADAVVVHTKRAAGVARERLSADVRIELIHHGDAGFLQGEQRPDRLAARAALGLPSDGKLVLAFGAIRPYKGIHGVIAALAELRRRHADARLVI
;
A
#
# COMPACT_ATOMS: atom_id res chain seq x y z
N MET A 1 -4.66 -23.86 2.13
CA MET A 1 -4.06 -24.68 1.06
C MET A 1 -3.37 -23.89 -0.05
N ARG A 2 -3.97 -22.83 -0.66
CA ARG A 2 -3.34 -22.09 -1.77
C ARG A 2 -2.04 -21.34 -1.40
N ALA A 3 -1.93 -20.78 -0.20
CA ALA A 3 -0.72 -20.07 0.25
C ALA A 3 0.49 -21.00 0.41
N ALA A 4 0.30 -22.18 1.02
CA ALA A 4 1.35 -23.19 1.17
C ALA A 4 1.84 -23.71 -0.19
N ALA A 5 0.94 -23.90 -1.16
CA ALA A 5 1.31 -24.30 -2.52
C ALA A 5 2.05 -23.19 -3.30
N ALA A 6 1.75 -21.91 -3.04
CA ALA A 6 2.47 -20.78 -3.62
C ALA A 6 3.87 -20.61 -3.01
N LEU A 7 4.00 -20.79 -1.69
CA LEU A 7 5.30 -20.81 -0.98
C LEU A 7 6.16 -22.02 -1.40
N ALA A 8 5.55 -23.20 -1.59
CA ALA A 8 6.24 -24.38 -2.12
C ALA A 8 6.75 -24.17 -3.56
N ARG A 9 6.03 -23.40 -4.39
CA ARG A 9 6.49 -23.00 -5.73
C ARG A 9 7.64 -21.99 -5.72
N LEU A 10 7.82 -21.22 -4.65
CA LEU A 10 9.01 -20.37 -4.46
C LEU A 10 10.25 -21.22 -4.14
N GLY A 11 10.09 -22.37 -3.48
CA GLY A 11 11.18 -23.30 -3.16
C GLY A 11 11.54 -24.31 -4.25
N SER A 12 10.71 -24.49 -5.29
CA SER A 12 10.87 -25.60 -6.26
C SER A 12 11.48 -25.24 -7.61
N ARG A 13 12.04 -24.03 -7.78
CA ARG A 13 12.85 -23.68 -8.97
C ARG A 13 14.26 -23.36 -8.50
N GLY A 14 15.17 -24.33 -8.63
CA GLY A 14 16.58 -24.09 -8.43
C GLY A 14 17.07 -22.99 -9.39
N ALA A 15 17.39 -21.81 -8.86
CA ALA A 15 18.22 -20.75 -9.45
C ALA A 15 17.97 -19.43 -8.71
N HIS A 16 18.80 -19.13 -7.71
CA HIS A 16 18.87 -17.85 -6.96
C HIS A 16 17.56 -17.36 -6.29
N PRO A 17 17.65 -16.76 -5.08
CA PRO A 17 16.48 -16.14 -4.47
C PRO A 17 15.89 -15.07 -5.41
N MET A 18 14.57 -15.12 -5.63
CA MET A 18 13.87 -14.14 -6.46
C MET A 18 14.07 -12.75 -5.86
N LYS A 19 14.58 -11.81 -6.67
CA LYS A 19 14.78 -10.42 -6.26
C LYS A 19 13.59 -9.56 -6.64
N VAL A 20 12.97 -8.93 -5.65
CA VAL A 20 11.84 -8.02 -5.81
C VAL A 20 12.26 -6.62 -5.38
N LEU A 21 12.13 -5.66 -6.30
CA LEU A 21 12.25 -4.25 -6.00
C LEU A 21 10.86 -3.66 -5.81
N MET A 22 10.51 -3.37 -4.57
CA MET A 22 9.25 -2.74 -4.20
C MET A 22 9.36 -1.21 -4.36
N VAL A 23 8.36 -0.57 -4.97
CA VAL A 23 8.34 0.87 -5.22
C VAL A 23 7.12 1.49 -4.57
N GLU A 24 7.35 2.32 -3.56
CA GLU A 24 6.37 3.15 -2.88
C GLU A 24 6.95 4.56 -2.81
N THR A 25 6.19 5.61 -3.08
CA THR A 25 6.72 6.96 -3.37
C THR A 25 6.26 8.01 -2.36
N GLY A 26 5.20 7.73 -1.62
CA GLY A 26 4.62 8.61 -0.63
C GLY A 26 5.37 8.58 0.70
N GLY A 27 5.76 7.40 1.17
CA GLY A 27 6.44 7.19 2.45
C GLY A 27 5.52 7.29 3.68
N TRP A 28 4.21 7.41 3.50
CA TRP A 28 3.26 7.53 4.62
C TRP A 28 1.88 6.94 4.33
N GLY A 29 1.11 6.72 5.39
CA GLY A 29 -0.27 6.27 5.37
C GLY A 29 -0.47 4.79 4.97
N GLY A 30 -1.71 4.46 4.63
CA GLY A 30 -2.13 3.07 4.41
C GLY A 30 -1.34 2.31 3.32
N ILE A 31 -0.85 3.02 2.30
CA ILE A 31 -0.03 2.39 1.25
C ILE A 31 1.36 2.05 1.79
N ALA A 32 2.01 2.94 2.54
CA ALA A 32 3.30 2.66 3.17
C ALA A 32 3.20 1.51 4.18
N HIS A 33 2.13 1.50 5.00
CA HIS A 33 1.82 0.42 5.93
C HIS A 33 1.62 -0.93 5.23
N TYR A 34 0.77 -0.97 4.20
CA TYR A 34 0.55 -2.18 3.41
C TYR A 34 1.85 -2.66 2.75
N THR A 35 2.62 -1.74 2.19
CA THR A 35 3.87 -2.03 1.48
C THR A 35 4.89 -2.65 2.42
N TRP A 36 5.09 -2.09 3.61
CA TRP A 36 6.00 -2.64 4.61
C TRP A 36 5.59 -4.06 5.00
N ASN A 37 4.30 -4.28 5.27
CA ASN A 37 3.79 -5.59 5.66
C ASN A 37 3.96 -6.64 4.55
N LEU A 38 3.70 -6.25 3.30
CA LEU A 38 3.93 -7.12 2.16
C LEU A 38 5.42 -7.45 2.00
N CYS A 39 6.31 -6.46 2.14
CA CYS A 39 7.76 -6.69 2.08
C CYS A 39 8.22 -7.64 3.20
N ALA A 40 7.73 -7.47 4.42
CA ALA A 40 8.05 -8.33 5.55
C ALA A 40 7.60 -9.78 5.31
N ALA A 41 6.37 -9.97 4.82
CA ALA A 41 5.84 -11.29 4.51
C ALA A 41 6.60 -11.98 3.35
N LEU A 42 6.98 -11.23 2.31
CA LEU A 42 7.77 -11.75 1.20
C LEU A 42 9.19 -12.14 1.66
N ALA A 43 9.85 -11.29 2.45
CA ALA A 43 11.17 -11.57 3.01
C ALA A 43 11.15 -12.80 3.92
N GLY A 44 10.13 -12.93 4.80
CA GLY A 44 9.92 -14.11 5.63
C GLY A 44 9.64 -15.38 4.81
N GLY A 45 9.16 -15.24 3.57
CA GLY A 45 8.99 -16.33 2.60
C GLY A 45 10.24 -16.66 1.78
N GLY A 46 11.39 -16.03 2.07
CA GLY A 46 12.67 -16.29 1.40
C GLY A 46 12.91 -15.48 0.12
N VAL A 47 12.10 -14.44 -0.15
CA VAL A 47 12.29 -13.52 -1.28
C VAL A 47 13.30 -12.43 -0.90
N GLU A 48 14.25 -12.12 -1.77
CA GLU A 48 15.14 -10.98 -1.55
C GLU A 48 14.40 -9.69 -1.92
N VAL A 49 14.06 -8.88 -0.92
CA VAL A 49 13.25 -7.67 -1.09
C VAL A 49 14.09 -6.41 -0.85
N SER A 50 13.98 -5.44 -1.75
CA SER A 50 14.44 -4.07 -1.56
C SER A 50 13.27 -3.11 -1.74
N LEU A 51 12.98 -2.28 -0.74
CA LEU A 51 11.96 -1.24 -0.78
C LEU A 51 12.59 0.10 -1.14
N LEU A 52 12.10 0.72 -2.21
CA LEU A 52 12.34 2.13 -2.50
C LEU A 52 11.19 2.95 -1.93
N THR A 53 11.48 3.93 -1.07
CA THR A 53 10.50 4.81 -0.44
C THR A 53 10.95 6.27 -0.36
N ASN A 54 10.10 7.14 0.17
CA ASN A 54 10.38 8.55 0.38
C ASN A 54 11.43 8.76 1.48
N ARG A 55 12.14 9.89 1.44
CA ARG A 55 13.05 10.33 2.51
C ARG A 55 12.32 10.51 3.84
N GLU A 56 11.11 11.03 3.80
CA GLU A 56 10.26 11.29 4.97
C GLU A 56 9.39 10.06 5.29
N TRP A 57 10.01 8.89 5.39
CA TRP A 57 9.30 7.63 5.61
C TRP A 57 8.85 7.47 7.06
N GLU A 58 7.54 7.31 7.29
CA GLU A 58 6.94 7.28 8.64
C GLU A 58 7.35 6.05 9.47
N LEU A 59 7.63 4.92 8.80
CA LEU A 59 7.98 3.65 9.44
C LEU A 59 9.49 3.47 9.62
N ALA A 60 10.29 4.54 9.51
CA ALA A 60 11.75 4.49 9.68
C ALA A 60 12.21 4.01 11.07
N HIS A 61 11.31 4.02 12.05
CA HIS A 61 11.55 3.53 13.41
C HIS A 61 11.42 2.00 13.54
N LEU A 62 10.84 1.31 12.56
CA LEU A 62 10.68 -0.14 12.57
C LEU A 62 11.95 -0.83 12.03
N SER A 63 12.36 -1.92 12.70
CA SER A 63 13.35 -2.85 12.13
C SER A 63 12.71 -3.62 10.97
N SER A 64 13.52 -3.94 9.95
CA SER A 64 13.05 -4.69 8.78
C SER A 64 14.03 -5.79 8.40
N ALA A 65 13.51 -6.93 7.96
CA ALA A 65 14.29 -8.06 7.45
C ALA A 65 14.69 -7.90 5.97
N PHE A 66 14.40 -6.73 5.38
CA PHE A 66 14.62 -6.40 3.98
C PHE A 66 15.28 -5.04 3.85
N GLN A 67 15.86 -4.74 2.70
CA GLN A 67 16.56 -3.47 2.50
C GLN A 67 15.56 -2.33 2.26
N VAL A 68 15.81 -1.16 2.85
CA VAL A 68 15.03 0.06 2.60
C VAL A 68 15.95 1.16 2.08
N ASP A 69 15.70 1.65 0.87
CA ASP A 69 16.37 2.81 0.26
C ASP A 69 15.37 3.98 0.16
N ARG A 70 15.65 5.02 0.95
CA ARG A 70 14.85 6.24 1.03
C ARG A 70 15.27 7.23 -0.06
N CYS A 71 15.08 6.84 -1.32
CA CYS A 71 15.61 7.57 -2.46
C CYS A 71 14.70 8.67 -3.00
N PHE A 72 13.39 8.61 -2.77
CA PHE A 72 12.44 9.57 -3.33
C PHE A 72 12.27 10.82 -2.46
N SER A 73 12.06 11.97 -3.07
CA SER A 73 11.68 13.18 -2.34
C SER A 73 10.89 14.14 -3.22
N ALA A 74 10.08 15.00 -2.59
CA ALA A 74 9.37 16.06 -3.30
C ALA A 74 10.37 17.05 -3.95
N GLY A 75 11.44 17.41 -3.23
CA GLY A 75 12.47 18.34 -3.71
C GLY A 75 13.28 17.86 -4.93
N ALA A 76 13.35 16.56 -5.19
CA ALA A 76 14.03 16.02 -6.38
C ALA A 76 13.21 16.21 -7.68
N GLY A 77 11.91 16.52 -7.56
CA GLY A 77 11.00 16.59 -8.68
C GLY A 77 10.83 15.27 -9.43
N TYR A 78 10.05 15.28 -10.51
CA TYR A 78 9.74 14.08 -11.29
C TYR A 78 10.99 13.41 -11.88
N LEU A 79 11.83 14.18 -12.59
CA LEU A 79 13.01 13.64 -13.27
C LEU A 79 14.06 13.11 -12.29
N GLY A 80 14.24 13.75 -11.14
CA GLY A 80 15.14 13.28 -10.09
C GLY A 80 14.69 11.94 -9.52
N ASN A 81 13.39 11.79 -9.23
CA ASN A 81 12.83 10.53 -8.75
C ASN A 81 12.90 9.42 -9.82
N VAL A 82 12.65 9.74 -11.09
CA VAL A 82 12.82 8.78 -12.20
C VAL A 82 14.28 8.34 -12.35
N LYS A 83 15.23 9.27 -12.26
CA LYS A 83 16.66 8.96 -12.29
C LYS A 83 17.02 8.03 -11.14
N ALA A 84 16.58 8.34 -9.92
CA ALA A 84 16.81 7.52 -8.74
C ALA A 84 16.28 6.08 -8.96
N LEU A 85 15.02 5.92 -9.39
CA LEU A 85 14.43 4.62 -9.68
C LEU A 85 15.26 3.84 -10.71
N ARG A 86 15.61 4.46 -11.84
CA ARG A 86 16.34 3.79 -12.93
C ARG A 86 17.72 3.32 -12.50
N GLU A 87 18.42 4.11 -11.68
CA GLU A 87 19.73 3.73 -11.13
C GLU A 87 19.61 2.51 -10.20
N ARG A 88 18.59 2.46 -9.35
CA ARG A 88 18.37 1.31 -8.45
C ARG A 88 17.95 0.07 -9.23
N VAL A 89 17.07 0.18 -10.23
CA VAL A 89 16.73 -0.93 -11.12
C VAL A 89 17.97 -1.47 -11.84
N ALA A 90 18.85 -0.59 -12.34
CA ALA A 90 20.08 -1.00 -13.01
C ALA A 90 21.10 -1.67 -12.07
N ARG A 91 21.17 -1.23 -10.81
CA ARG A 91 22.07 -1.75 -9.77
C ARG A 91 21.59 -3.07 -9.19
N VAL A 92 20.33 -3.12 -8.75
CA VAL A 92 19.72 -4.30 -8.10
C VAL A 92 19.46 -5.42 -9.11
N ARG A 93 19.15 -5.06 -10.37
CA ARG A 93 18.75 -6.00 -11.44
C ARG A 93 17.65 -6.98 -10.97
N PRO A 94 16.50 -6.46 -10.50
CA PRO A 94 15.46 -7.29 -9.93
C PRO A 94 14.78 -8.14 -11.00
N GLY A 95 14.29 -9.32 -10.62
CA GLY A 95 13.42 -10.11 -11.50
C GLY A 95 12.02 -9.50 -11.62
N VAL A 96 11.57 -8.81 -10.55
CA VAL A 96 10.27 -8.15 -10.47
C VAL A 96 10.42 -6.75 -9.86
N VAL A 97 9.76 -5.76 -10.47
CA VAL A 97 9.50 -4.45 -9.89
C VAL A 97 8.01 -4.40 -9.51
N HIS A 98 7.72 -4.29 -8.22
CA HIS A 98 6.34 -4.23 -7.72
C HIS A 98 6.00 -2.80 -7.27
N VAL A 99 5.13 -2.14 -8.03
CA VAL A 99 4.74 -0.74 -7.82
C VAL A 99 3.49 -0.65 -6.94
N GLN A 100 3.61 0.05 -5.82
CA GLN A 100 2.53 0.34 -4.87
C GLN A 100 1.98 1.75 -5.08
N SER A 101 2.84 2.69 -5.47
CA SER A 101 2.43 4.03 -5.89
C SER A 101 3.33 4.54 -7.02
N VAL A 102 2.74 5.31 -7.92
CA VAL A 102 3.43 5.93 -9.06
C VAL A 102 4.21 7.17 -8.64
N ILE A 103 5.21 7.57 -9.41
CA ILE A 103 5.97 8.82 -9.15
C ILE A 103 5.12 10.02 -9.57
N SER A 104 4.50 9.94 -10.74
CA SER A 104 3.55 10.92 -11.24
C SER A 104 2.43 10.23 -11.99
N THR A 105 1.18 10.53 -11.64
CA THR A 105 0.03 10.10 -12.43
C THR A 105 0.15 10.57 -13.88
N ARG A 106 0.77 11.71 -14.18
CA ARG A 106 0.78 12.32 -15.52
C ARG A 106 1.84 11.76 -16.47
N PHE A 107 3.03 11.43 -15.95
CA PHE A 107 4.20 11.16 -16.78
C PHE A 107 4.70 9.71 -16.72
N ASP A 108 4.24 8.92 -15.73
CA ASP A 108 4.68 7.54 -15.53
C ASP A 108 4.25 6.58 -16.65
N ALA A 109 3.27 6.95 -17.48
CA ALA A 109 2.76 6.12 -18.55
C ALA A 109 3.85 5.69 -19.57
N LEU A 110 4.94 6.46 -19.70
CA LEU A 110 6.10 6.11 -20.53
C LEU A 110 7.23 5.44 -19.74
N LEU A 111 7.26 5.62 -18.41
CA LEU A 111 8.30 5.08 -17.54
C LEU A 111 8.20 3.55 -17.44
N TRP A 112 7.00 3.04 -17.14
CA TRP A 112 6.81 1.62 -16.85
C TRP A 112 7.05 0.70 -18.03
N PRO A 113 6.67 1.03 -19.29
CA PRO A 113 7.08 0.27 -20.47
C PRO A 113 8.61 0.16 -20.61
N LEU A 114 9.37 1.21 -20.25
CA LEU A 114 10.84 1.18 -20.32
C LEU A 114 11.44 0.30 -19.22
N ILE A 115 10.88 0.33 -18.01
CA ILE A 115 11.31 -0.53 -16.89
C ILE A 115 10.97 -1.99 -17.18
N ARG A 116 9.81 -2.25 -17.81
CA ARG A 116 9.35 -3.59 -18.20
C ARG A 116 10.30 -4.31 -19.17
N ARG A 117 11.09 -3.57 -19.95
CA ARG A 117 12.15 -4.15 -20.80
C ARG A 117 13.29 -4.79 -20.00
N ARG A 118 13.40 -4.50 -18.70
CA ARG A 118 14.50 -4.97 -17.82
C ARG A 118 14.05 -5.94 -16.73
N ALA A 119 12.80 -5.85 -16.29
CA ALA A 119 12.24 -6.67 -15.22
C ALA A 119 10.72 -6.81 -15.42
N ARG A 120 10.10 -7.84 -14.83
CA ARG A 120 8.63 -7.94 -14.81
C ARG A 120 8.05 -6.82 -13.95
N VAL A 121 7.00 -6.16 -14.42
CA VAL A 121 6.34 -5.07 -13.69
C VAL A 121 5.01 -5.57 -13.14
N VAL A 122 4.87 -5.54 -11.82
CA VAL A 122 3.61 -5.81 -11.12
C VAL A 122 3.13 -4.51 -10.50
N MET A 123 1.84 -4.20 -10.57
CA MET A 123 1.29 -3.00 -9.93
C MET A 123 0.13 -3.36 -9.01
N THR A 124 0.07 -2.74 -7.84
CA THR A 124 -1.11 -2.84 -6.97
C THR A 124 -2.07 -1.69 -7.26
N LEU A 125 -3.32 -2.02 -7.55
CA LEU A 125 -4.39 -1.06 -7.71
C LEU A 125 -5.02 -0.80 -6.34
N HIS A 126 -4.52 0.23 -5.65
CA HIS A 126 -5.05 0.69 -4.35
C HIS A 126 -6.36 1.44 -4.47
N ASN A 127 -6.59 2.10 -5.61
CA ASN A 127 -7.77 2.93 -5.84
C ASN A 127 -8.33 2.68 -7.24
N VAL A 128 -9.61 2.31 -7.31
CA VAL A 128 -10.35 2.13 -8.58
C VAL A 128 -10.74 3.47 -9.21
N ARG A 129 -10.81 4.51 -8.38
CA ARG A 129 -11.01 5.91 -8.78
C ARG A 129 -10.08 6.75 -7.93
N THR A 130 -9.41 7.73 -8.52
CA THR A 130 -8.65 8.71 -7.74
C THR A 130 -9.61 9.49 -6.84
N HIS A 131 -9.27 9.60 -5.55
CA HIS A 131 -10.10 10.32 -4.58
C HIS A 131 -10.10 11.84 -4.83
N GLU A 132 -9.10 12.34 -5.55
CA GLU A 132 -9.02 13.72 -6.06
C GLU A 132 -9.27 13.70 -7.58
N ARG A 133 -10.37 14.33 -8.00
CA ARG A 133 -10.81 14.39 -9.40
C ARG A 133 -9.97 15.40 -10.19
N ILE A 134 -8.77 15.03 -10.58
CA ILE A 134 -8.02 15.74 -11.62
C ILE A 134 -8.31 15.04 -12.96
N ARG A 135 -8.85 15.80 -13.93
CA ARG A 135 -9.47 15.27 -15.18
C ARG A 135 -8.59 14.32 -16.01
N TRP A 136 -7.27 14.40 -15.87
CA TRP A 136 -6.30 13.63 -16.65
C TRP A 136 -5.68 12.45 -15.90
N ASP A 137 -5.74 12.46 -14.56
CA ASP A 137 -5.00 11.51 -13.72
C ASP A 137 -5.54 10.09 -13.81
N ASP A 138 -6.84 9.92 -14.07
CA ASP A 138 -7.44 8.60 -14.25
C ASP A 138 -6.89 7.93 -15.52
N TRP A 139 -6.94 8.61 -16.67
CA TRP A 139 -6.49 8.03 -17.95
C TRP A 139 -5.02 7.62 -17.94
N THR A 140 -4.13 8.50 -17.47
CA THR A 140 -2.69 8.22 -17.43
C THR A 140 -2.34 7.14 -16.40
N LEU A 141 -3.06 7.06 -15.27
CA LEU A 141 -2.91 5.97 -14.30
C LEU A 141 -3.30 4.62 -14.92
N TRP A 142 -4.41 4.55 -15.66
CA TRP A 142 -4.81 3.32 -16.35
C TRP A 142 -3.82 2.89 -17.43
N ARG A 143 -3.13 3.83 -18.08
CA ARG A 143 -2.00 3.50 -18.97
C ARG A 143 -0.81 2.88 -18.23
N CYS A 144 -0.56 3.30 -16.98
CA CYS A 144 0.46 2.66 -16.15
C CYS A 144 0.08 1.20 -15.87
N TYR A 145 -1.17 0.97 -15.45
CA TYR A 145 -1.68 -0.39 -15.22
C TYR A 145 -1.67 -1.25 -16.49
N ALA A 146 -2.00 -0.68 -17.65
CA ALA A 146 -1.93 -1.38 -18.93
C ALA A 146 -0.50 -1.76 -19.35
N ALA A 147 0.51 -1.03 -18.87
CA ALA A 147 1.91 -1.34 -19.13
C ALA A 147 2.44 -2.51 -18.25
N ALA A 148 1.74 -2.88 -17.17
CA ALA A 148 2.18 -3.91 -16.24
C ALA A 148 2.06 -5.33 -16.83
N ASP A 149 2.92 -6.26 -16.39
CA ASP A 149 2.76 -7.69 -16.66
C ASP A 149 1.61 -8.29 -15.83
N ALA A 150 1.37 -7.75 -14.63
CA ALA A 150 0.25 -8.13 -13.78
C ALA A 150 -0.22 -6.97 -12.89
N VAL A 151 -1.51 -6.99 -12.54
CA VAL A 151 -2.14 -6.04 -11.63
C VAL A 151 -2.77 -6.79 -10.45
N VAL A 152 -2.39 -6.40 -9.24
CA VAL A 152 -2.98 -6.90 -7.99
C VAL A 152 -4.14 -6.00 -7.58
N VAL A 153 -5.28 -6.61 -7.25
CA VAL A 153 -6.48 -5.93 -6.76
C VAL A 153 -6.94 -6.55 -5.43
N HIS A 154 -7.54 -5.75 -4.56
CA HIS A 154 -7.93 -6.21 -3.22
C HIS A 154 -9.39 -6.63 -3.07
N THR A 155 -10.25 -6.29 -4.04
CA THR A 155 -11.69 -6.58 -3.99
C THR A 155 -12.21 -7.10 -5.32
N LYS A 156 -13.28 -7.91 -5.28
CA LYS A 156 -13.97 -8.37 -6.49
C LYS A 156 -14.49 -7.20 -7.35
N ARG A 157 -14.93 -6.12 -6.71
CA ARG A 157 -15.35 -4.89 -7.39
C ARG A 157 -14.20 -4.23 -8.15
N ALA A 158 -13.04 -4.08 -7.50
CA ALA A 158 -11.83 -3.56 -8.15
C ALA A 158 -11.38 -4.45 -9.31
N ALA A 159 -11.47 -5.78 -9.14
CA ALA A 159 -11.18 -6.74 -10.21
C ALA A 159 -12.13 -6.58 -11.41
N GLY A 160 -13.43 -6.35 -11.17
CA GLY A 160 -14.42 -6.06 -12.22
C GLY A 160 -14.03 -4.84 -13.04
N VAL A 161 -13.78 -3.71 -12.36
CA VAL A 161 -13.38 -2.47 -13.05
C VAL A 161 -12.03 -2.61 -13.77
N ALA A 162 -11.07 -3.34 -13.19
CA ALA A 162 -9.80 -3.61 -13.85
C ALA A 162 -9.99 -4.41 -15.15
N ARG A 163 -10.86 -5.43 -15.15
CA ARG A 163 -11.18 -6.22 -16.35
C ARG A 163 -11.90 -5.41 -17.42
N GLU A 164 -12.72 -4.44 -17.03
CA GLU A 164 -13.41 -3.56 -17.97
C GLU A 164 -12.47 -2.55 -18.65
N ARG A 165 -11.40 -2.15 -17.96
CA ARG A 165 -10.50 -1.06 -18.41
C ARG A 165 -9.16 -1.51 -18.98
N LEU A 166 -8.71 -2.72 -18.66
CA LEU A 166 -7.43 -3.27 -19.12
C LEU A 166 -7.65 -4.29 -20.24
N SER A 167 -6.64 -4.45 -21.10
CA SER A 167 -6.65 -5.52 -22.09
C SER A 167 -6.58 -6.90 -21.44
N ALA A 168 -7.07 -7.92 -22.14
CA ALA A 168 -7.07 -9.30 -21.66
C ALA A 168 -5.65 -9.86 -21.40
N ASP A 169 -4.62 -9.25 -22.00
CA ASP A 169 -3.22 -9.65 -21.82
C ASP A 169 -2.65 -9.28 -20.44
N VAL A 170 -3.28 -8.33 -19.74
CA VAL A 170 -2.85 -7.94 -18.40
C VAL A 170 -3.43 -8.92 -17.39
N ARG A 171 -2.55 -9.67 -16.72
CA ARG A 171 -2.98 -10.63 -15.68
C ARG A 171 -3.53 -9.87 -14.47
N ILE A 172 -4.76 -10.15 -14.07
CA ILE A 172 -5.39 -9.54 -12.89
C ILE A 172 -5.47 -10.58 -11.77
N GLU A 173 -4.82 -10.29 -10.63
CA GLU A 173 -4.78 -11.17 -9.46
C GLU A 173 -5.54 -10.54 -8.29
N LEU A 174 -6.56 -11.24 -7.79
CA LEU A 174 -7.31 -10.84 -6.60
C LEU A 174 -6.58 -11.34 -5.36
N ILE A 175 -5.90 -10.43 -4.64
CA ILE A 175 -5.21 -10.69 -3.39
C ILE A 175 -5.80 -9.76 -2.34
N HIS A 176 -6.53 -10.30 -1.36
CA HIS A 176 -7.10 -9.49 -0.29
C HIS A 176 -6.01 -8.83 0.57
N HIS A 177 -6.33 -7.69 1.19
CA HIS A 177 -5.42 -7.08 2.15
C HIS A 177 -5.10 -8.05 3.28
N GLY A 178 -3.81 -8.14 3.61
CA GLY A 178 -3.35 -8.85 4.81
C GLY A 178 -3.72 -8.10 6.09
N ASP A 179 -3.48 -8.72 7.23
CA ASP A 179 -3.59 -8.04 8.51
C ASP A 179 -2.53 -6.92 8.63
N ALA A 180 -2.82 -5.89 9.43
CA ALA A 180 -1.85 -4.86 9.79
C ALA A 180 -1.21 -5.18 11.15
N GLY A 181 -0.84 -6.46 11.37
CA GLY A 181 -0.39 -6.99 12.65
C GLY A 181 0.83 -6.26 13.23
N PHE A 182 1.69 -5.68 12.37
CA PHE A 182 2.84 -4.90 12.82
C PHE A 182 2.48 -3.59 13.55
N LEU A 183 1.23 -3.12 13.41
CA LEU A 183 0.71 -2.00 14.20
C LEU A 183 0.26 -2.45 15.60
N GLN A 184 0.10 -3.76 15.82
CA GLN A 184 -0.12 -4.29 17.16
C GLN A 184 1.23 -4.25 17.87
N GLY A 185 1.37 -3.37 18.87
CA GLY A 185 2.53 -3.39 19.75
C GLY A 185 2.67 -4.74 20.45
N GLU A 186 3.85 -4.99 21.03
CA GLU A 186 4.17 -6.26 21.71
C GLU A 186 3.19 -6.60 22.83
N GLN A 187 2.59 -5.58 23.44
CA GLN A 187 1.57 -5.73 24.48
C GLN A 187 0.34 -4.90 24.14
N ARG A 188 -0.83 -5.52 24.31
CA ARG A 188 -2.09 -4.79 24.30
C ARG A 188 -2.20 -4.03 25.62
N PRO A 189 -2.33 -2.70 25.61
CA PRO A 189 -2.48 -1.95 26.84
C PRO A 189 -3.76 -2.38 27.55
N ASP A 190 -3.72 -2.34 28.89
CA ASP A 190 -4.93 -2.49 29.67
C ASP A 190 -5.97 -1.46 29.24
N ARG A 191 -7.24 -1.88 29.19
CA ARG A 191 -8.33 -1.04 28.67
C ARG A 191 -8.52 0.23 29.50
N LEU A 192 -8.40 0.14 30.83
CA LEU A 192 -8.57 1.30 31.71
C LEU A 192 -7.37 2.22 31.60
N ALA A 193 -6.16 1.67 31.55
CA ALA A 193 -4.93 2.43 31.33
C ALA A 193 -4.95 3.21 30.00
N ALA A 194 -5.36 2.55 28.90
CA ALA A 194 -5.47 3.20 27.59
C ALA A 194 -6.53 4.32 27.58
N ARG A 195 -7.66 4.11 28.26
CA ARG A 195 -8.71 5.14 28.41
C ARG A 195 -8.19 6.34 29.20
N ALA A 196 -7.53 6.09 30.34
CA ALA A 196 -6.95 7.14 31.17
C ALA A 196 -5.91 7.96 30.42
N ALA A 197 -5.00 7.30 29.68
CA ALA A 197 -3.97 7.97 28.87
C ALA A 197 -4.55 8.90 27.78
N LEU A 198 -5.76 8.61 27.30
CA LEU A 198 -6.48 9.41 26.30
C LEU A 198 -7.51 10.38 26.93
N GLY A 199 -7.58 10.47 28.26
CA GLY A 199 -8.58 11.29 28.96
C GLY A 199 -10.03 10.83 28.75
N LEU A 200 -10.23 9.54 28.46
CA LEU A 200 -11.54 8.93 28.22
C LEU A 200 -12.11 8.34 29.52
N PRO A 201 -13.45 8.28 29.69
CA PRO A 201 -14.06 7.64 30.85
C PRO A 201 -13.65 6.18 30.99
N SER A 202 -13.62 5.68 32.22
CA SER A 202 -13.32 4.27 32.54
C SER A 202 -14.39 3.32 31.97
N ASP A 203 -15.64 3.78 31.93
CA ASP A 203 -16.81 3.03 31.47
C ASP A 203 -17.46 3.66 30.22
N GLY A 204 -18.58 3.08 29.80
CA GLY A 204 -19.38 3.56 28.69
C GLY A 204 -18.90 3.22 27.28
N LYS A 205 -19.78 3.50 26.32
CA LYS A 205 -19.60 3.13 24.89
C LYS A 205 -18.66 4.11 24.19
N LEU A 206 -17.64 3.56 23.53
CA LEU A 206 -16.75 4.32 22.67
C LEU A 206 -16.95 3.89 21.22
N VAL A 207 -17.14 4.87 20.35
CA VAL A 207 -17.08 4.73 18.90
C VAL A 207 -15.75 5.31 18.44
N LEU A 208 -14.96 4.55 17.69
CA LEU A 208 -13.69 5.00 17.15
C LEU A 208 -13.79 5.16 15.62
N ALA A 209 -13.48 6.35 15.13
CA ALA A 209 -13.33 6.64 13.71
C ALA A 209 -11.84 6.83 13.38
N PHE A 210 -11.15 5.73 13.06
CA PHE A 210 -9.70 5.74 12.88
C PHE A 210 -9.26 6.06 11.44
N GLY A 211 -8.34 7.01 11.29
CA GLY A 211 -7.61 7.28 10.04
C GLY A 211 -7.53 8.76 9.68
N ALA A 212 -6.90 9.07 8.55
CA ALA A 212 -6.75 10.46 8.09
C ALA A 212 -8.11 11.15 7.88
N ILE A 213 -8.28 12.34 8.48
CA ILE A 213 -9.49 13.15 8.33
C ILE A 213 -9.55 13.67 6.88
N ARG A 214 -10.48 13.13 6.09
CA ARG A 214 -10.69 13.46 4.67
C ARG A 214 -12.19 13.45 4.34
N PRO A 215 -12.68 14.29 3.41
CA PRO A 215 -14.11 14.38 3.09
C PRO A 215 -14.76 13.04 2.73
N TYR A 216 -14.08 12.21 1.94
CA TYR A 216 -14.59 10.90 1.50
C TYR A 216 -14.69 9.86 2.62
N LYS A 217 -14.08 10.08 3.79
CA LYS A 217 -14.16 9.16 4.94
C LYS A 217 -15.47 9.26 5.71
N GLY A 218 -16.34 10.21 5.36
CA GLY A 218 -17.70 10.26 5.92
C GLY A 218 -17.74 10.62 7.41
N ILE A 219 -16.71 11.28 7.94
CA ILE A 219 -16.62 11.64 9.38
C ILE A 219 -17.82 12.47 9.84
N HIS A 220 -18.35 13.34 8.97
CA HIS A 220 -19.59 14.08 9.22
C HIS A 220 -20.77 13.15 9.53
N GLY A 221 -20.90 12.03 8.81
CA GLY A 221 -21.95 11.04 9.03
C GLY A 221 -21.76 10.31 10.36
N VAL A 222 -20.52 10.01 10.74
CA VAL A 222 -20.21 9.39 12.05
C VAL A 222 -20.57 10.34 13.20
N ILE A 223 -20.24 11.64 13.07
CA ILE A 223 -20.61 12.67 14.04
C ILE A 223 -22.14 12.79 14.15
N ALA A 224 -22.85 12.83 13.02
CA ALA A 224 -24.31 12.89 13.01
C ALA A 224 -24.95 11.65 13.67
N ALA A 225 -24.39 10.46 13.42
CA ALA A 225 -24.84 9.21 14.03
C ALA A 225 -24.60 9.14 15.55
N LEU A 226 -23.62 9.89 16.08
CA LEU A 226 -23.42 9.95 17.53
C LEU A 226 -24.63 10.56 18.25
N ALA A 227 -25.29 11.56 17.67
CA ALA A 227 -26.50 12.15 18.24
C ALA A 227 -27.65 11.14 18.34
N GLU A 228 -27.80 10.27 17.34
CA GLU A 228 -28.72 9.13 17.38
C GLU A 228 -28.36 8.16 18.50
N LEU A 229 -27.08 7.75 18.54
CA LEU A 229 -26.58 6.78 19.51
C LEU A 229 -26.82 7.24 20.95
N ARG A 230 -26.61 8.54 21.22
CA ARG A 230 -26.78 9.13 22.55
C ARG A 230 -28.22 9.15 23.05
N ARG A 231 -29.22 8.95 22.18
CA ARG A 231 -30.61 8.75 22.63
C ARG A 231 -30.85 7.42 23.32
N ARG A 232 -30.02 6.40 23.03
CA ARG A 232 -30.08 5.06 23.64
C ARG A 232 -28.93 4.81 24.62
N HIS A 233 -27.81 5.52 24.45
CA HIS A 233 -26.60 5.40 25.24
C HIS A 233 -26.04 6.79 25.55
N ALA A 234 -26.61 7.46 26.57
CA ALA A 234 -26.32 8.87 26.87
C ALA A 234 -24.82 9.16 27.11
N ASP A 235 -24.10 8.15 27.59
CA ASP A 235 -22.67 8.09 27.90
C ASP A 235 -21.77 7.83 26.68
N ALA A 236 -22.34 7.54 25.51
CA ALA A 236 -21.55 7.21 24.33
C ALA A 236 -20.67 8.39 23.87
N ARG A 237 -19.41 8.09 23.56
CA ARG A 237 -18.44 9.07 23.03
C ARG A 237 -17.87 8.62 21.69
N LEU A 238 -17.55 9.61 20.86
CA LEU A 238 -16.84 9.42 19.59
C LEU A 238 -15.39 9.88 19.78
N VAL A 239 -14.46 9.03 19.36
CA VAL A 239 -13.02 9.33 19.23
C VAL A 239 -12.70 9.31 17.75
N ILE A 240 -12.02 10.35 17.25
CA ILE A 240 -11.59 10.49 15.85
C ILE A 240 -10.07 10.60 15.85
#